data_AF-A0A4Y2I5C7-F1
#
_entry.id   AF-A0A4Y2I5C7-F1
#
_cell.length_a   1.000
_cell.length_b   1.000
_cell.length_c   1.000
_cell.angle_alpha   90.00
_cell.angle_beta   90.00
_cell.angle_gamma   90.00
#
_symmetry.space_group_name_H-M   'P 1'
#
loop_
_entity.id
_entity.type
_entity.pdbx_description
1 polymer ?
#
loop_
_entity_poly.entity_id
_entity_poly.type
_entity_poly.pdbx_seq_one_letter_code
_entity_poly.pdbx_strand_id
1 'polypeptide(L)'
;MLKELKKFKSLAISLHQEKWKTEMLLKNEMRCRSDSGGPLMYKNTDYDFPVGVATERWILVGVVSFGYRCGEPGFPGVYTRVSSYMAWILRNMED
;
A
#
# COMPACT_ATOMS: atom_id res chain seq x y z
N MET A 1 -11.42 18.82 8.11
CA MET A 1 -11.44 17.41 7.65
C MET A 1 -11.55 17.30 6.12
N LEU A 2 -12.66 17.69 5.49
CA LEU A 2 -12.80 17.63 4.00
C LEU A 2 -11.80 18.49 3.21
N LYS A 3 -11.36 19.64 3.76
CA LYS A 3 -10.31 20.47 3.15
C LYS A 3 -8.94 19.77 3.12
N GLU A 4 -8.61 19.01 4.16
CA GLU A 4 -7.38 18.23 4.25
C GLU A 4 -7.42 17.01 3.30
N LEU A 5 -8.59 16.36 3.16
CA LEU A 5 -8.75 15.27 2.18
C LEU A 5 -8.69 15.76 0.72
N LYS A 6 -9.11 17.00 0.43
CA LYS A 6 -8.92 17.61 -0.89
C LYS A 6 -7.46 17.98 -1.18
N LYS A 7 -6.66 18.33 -0.16
CA LYS A 7 -5.19 18.42 -0.30
C LYS A 7 -4.59 17.06 -0.65
N PHE A 8 -5.07 15.98 -0.03
CA PHE A 8 -4.67 14.61 -0.38
C PHE A 8 -4.95 14.27 -1.86
N LYS A 9 -6.01 14.83 -2.47
CA LYS A 9 -6.29 14.65 -3.91
C LYS A 9 -5.20 15.24 -4.82
N SER A 10 -4.68 16.41 -4.46
CA SER A 10 -3.55 17.06 -5.16
C SER A 10 -2.22 16.36 -4.87
N LEU A 11 -2.03 15.90 -3.63
CA LEU A 11 -0.82 15.19 -3.22
C LEU A 11 -0.73 13.79 -3.83
N ALA A 12 -1.83 13.02 -3.89
CA ALA A 12 -1.85 11.64 -4.37
C ALA A 12 -1.47 11.50 -5.86
N ILE A 13 -1.83 12.49 -6.68
CA ILE A 13 -1.44 12.54 -8.11
C ILE A 13 0.05 12.89 -8.23
N SER A 14 0.56 13.81 -7.42
CA SER A 14 2.00 14.16 -7.38
C SER A 14 2.86 13.03 -6.78
N LEU A 15 2.34 12.30 -5.79
CA LEU A 15 2.99 11.17 -5.11
C LEU A 15 3.13 9.92 -5.99
N HIS A 16 2.43 9.85 -7.13
CA HIS A 16 2.65 8.76 -8.09
C HIS A 16 4.10 8.74 -8.62
N GLN A 17 4.79 9.88 -8.59
CA GLN A 17 6.21 10.01 -8.99
C GLN A 17 7.20 9.85 -7.81
N GLU A 18 6.74 9.94 -6.56
CA GLU A 18 7.59 9.79 -5.35
C GLU A 18 7.29 8.51 -4.54
N LYS A 19 6.67 7.50 -5.17
CA LYS A 19 6.15 6.22 -4.62
C LYS A 19 7.06 5.42 -3.66
N TRP A 20 8.30 5.83 -3.46
CA TRP A 20 9.32 5.05 -2.75
C TRP A 20 9.75 5.64 -1.40
N LYS A 21 9.32 6.87 -1.06
CA LYS A 21 9.76 7.57 0.17
C LYS A 21 8.78 7.54 1.33
N THR A 22 7.53 7.09 1.14
CA THR A 22 6.49 7.13 2.17
C THR A 22 6.24 5.76 2.80
N GLU A 23 5.92 5.74 4.09
CA GLU A 23 5.50 4.53 4.83
C GLU A 23 4.09 4.04 4.45
N MET A 24 3.42 4.74 3.54
CA MET A 24 2.07 4.44 3.08
C MET A 24 2.04 4.25 1.56
N LEU A 25 1.23 3.29 1.11
CA LEU A 25 0.87 3.06 -0.28
C LEU A 25 -0.53 3.61 -0.55
N LEU A 26 -0.71 4.16 -1.75
CA LEU A 26 -2.00 4.65 -2.23
C LEU A 26 -2.47 3.77 -3.39
N LYS A 27 -3.71 3.27 -3.30
CA LYS A 27 -4.39 2.60 -4.42
C LYS A 27 -5.69 3.33 -4.72
N ASN A 28 -5.98 3.56 -6.00
CA ASN A 28 -7.22 4.21 -6.42
C ASN A 28 -8.48 3.38 -6.14
N GLU A 29 -8.33 2.16 -5.65
CA GLU A 29 -9.39 1.31 -5.14
C GLU A 29 -9.33 1.31 -3.61
N MET A 30 -10.44 1.66 -2.98
CA MET A 30 -10.56 1.62 -1.52
C MET A 30 -11.44 0.45 -1.10
N ARG A 31 -10.88 -0.40 -0.25
CA ARG A 31 -11.57 -1.51 0.41
C ARG A 31 -12.56 -1.01 1.48
N CYS A 32 -13.54 -1.81 1.84
CA CYS A 32 -14.57 -1.41 2.80
C CYS A 32 -14.06 -1.55 4.24
N ARG A 33 -14.82 -1.04 5.24
CA ARG A 33 -14.40 -1.06 6.67
C ARG A 33 -13.99 -2.44 7.19
N SER A 34 -14.59 -3.49 6.65
CA SER A 34 -14.36 -4.88 7.07
C SER A 34 -13.08 -5.51 6.51
N ASP A 35 -12.32 -4.78 5.69
CA ASP A 35 -11.07 -5.28 5.08
C ASP A 35 -9.82 -4.79 5.83
N SER A 36 -9.99 -4.05 6.94
CA SER A 36 -8.88 -3.51 7.74
C SER A 36 -7.94 -4.63 8.19
N GLY A 37 -6.63 -4.45 8.01
CA GLY A 37 -5.63 -5.51 8.25
C GLY A 37 -5.48 -6.52 7.10
N GLY A 38 -6.32 -6.45 6.07
CA GLY A 38 -6.25 -7.33 4.91
C GLY A 38 -5.06 -7.06 3.99
N PRO A 39 -4.66 -8.04 3.15
CA PRO A 39 -3.46 -7.92 2.33
C PRO A 39 -3.69 -7.13 1.03
N LEU A 40 -2.72 -6.27 0.69
CA LEU A 40 -2.50 -5.77 -0.66
C LEU A 40 -1.34 -6.55 -1.29
N MET A 41 -1.68 -7.43 -2.23
CA MET A 41 -0.72 -8.32 -2.89
C MET A 41 -0.33 -7.79 -4.28
N TYR A 42 0.92 -7.96 -4.65
CA TYR A 42 1.45 -7.73 -5.99
C TYR A 42 1.90 -9.07 -6.58
N LYS A 43 1.39 -9.43 -7.76
CA LYS A 43 1.90 -10.61 -8.48
C LYS A 43 3.16 -10.19 -9.21
N ASN A 44 4.30 -10.74 -8.79
CA ASN A 44 5.54 -10.55 -9.52
C ASN A 44 5.49 -11.42 -10.79
N THR A 45 5.15 -10.80 -11.92
CA THR A 45 5.16 -11.43 -13.24
C THR A 45 6.44 -11.15 -14.01
N ASP A 46 7.24 -10.19 -13.55
CA ASP A 46 8.44 -9.72 -14.23
C ASP A 46 9.71 -10.16 -13.48
N TYR A 47 10.76 -10.45 -14.25
CA TYR A 47 12.11 -10.75 -13.73
C TYR A 47 12.82 -9.51 -13.15
N ASP A 48 12.17 -8.35 -13.14
CA ASP A 48 12.75 -7.04 -12.80
C ASP A 48 12.67 -6.70 -11.30
N PHE A 49 12.11 -7.60 -10.48
CA PHE A 49 12.19 -7.48 -9.03
C PHE A 49 13.51 -8.12 -8.54
N PRO A 50 14.35 -7.42 -7.76
CA PRO A 50 15.72 -7.87 -7.39
C PRO A 50 15.75 -8.99 -6.33
N VAL A 51 14.71 -9.81 -6.27
CA VAL A 51 14.68 -11.03 -5.48
C VAL A 51 14.88 -12.15 -6.48
N GLY A 52 16.09 -12.71 -6.53
CA GLY A 52 16.60 -13.67 -7.54
C GLY A 52 15.86 -15.01 -7.62
N VAL A 53 14.53 -14.97 -7.74
CA VAL A 53 13.66 -16.12 -7.86
C VAL A 53 12.74 -15.85 -9.05
N ALA A 54 13.10 -16.46 -10.17
CA ALA A 54 12.40 -16.48 -11.46
C ALA A 54 11.05 -17.23 -11.40
N THR A 55 10.20 -16.92 -10.42
CA THR A 55 8.94 -17.62 -10.22
C THR A 55 7.83 -16.62 -9.96
N GLU A 56 6.69 -16.82 -10.61
CA GLU A 56 5.46 -16.07 -10.34
C GLU A 56 5.12 -16.17 -8.84
N ARG A 57 5.32 -15.09 -8.09
CA ARG A 57 5.03 -15.05 -6.65
C ARG A 57 4.13 -13.89 -6.32
N TRP A 58 3.20 -14.13 -5.41
CA TRP A 58 2.44 -13.06 -4.78
C TRP A 58 3.24 -12.50 -3.62
N ILE A 59 3.52 -11.20 -3.67
CA ILE A 59 4.26 -10.47 -2.66
C ILE A 59 3.28 -9.59 -1.89
N LEU A 60 3.30 -9.67 -0.57
CA LEU A 60 2.56 -8.75 0.29
C LEU A 60 3.28 -7.39 0.29
N VAL A 61 2.70 -6.40 -0.38
CA VAL A 61 3.30 -5.06 -0.49
C VAL A 61 2.68 -4.07 0.48
N GLY A 62 1.44 -4.30 0.90
CA GLY A 62 0.77 -3.44 1.87
C GLY A 62 -0.29 -4.13 2.72
N VAL A 63 -0.68 -3.46 3.80
CA VAL A 63 -1.77 -3.87 4.70
C VAL A 63 -2.83 -2.78 4.71
N VAL A 64 -4.10 -3.13 4.54
CA VAL A 64 -5.22 -2.17 4.53
C VAL A 64 -5.22 -1.41 5.86
N SER A 65 -5.14 -0.08 5.79
CA SER A 65 -5.12 0.79 6.97
C SER A 65 -6.42 1.59 7.10
N PHE A 66 -6.64 2.58 6.24
CA PHE A 66 -7.84 3.43 6.29
C PHE A 66 -8.15 4.06 4.93
N GLY A 67 -9.29 4.75 4.87
CA GLY A 67 -9.70 5.54 3.72
C GLY A 67 -11.09 6.12 3.93
N TYR A 68 -11.56 6.87 2.93
CA TYR A 68 -12.80 7.63 3.04
C TYR A 68 -13.93 6.97 2.25
N ARG A 69 -14.89 6.38 2.96
CA ARG A 69 -15.99 5.58 2.40
C ARG A 69 -15.45 4.44 1.50
N CYS A 70 -16.33 3.51 1.12
CA CYS A 70 -15.89 2.37 0.30
C CYS A 70 -15.98 2.74 -1.18
N GLY A 71 -14.89 2.59 -1.91
CA GLY A 71 -14.84 2.86 -3.35
C GLY A 71 -15.18 4.29 -3.78
N GLU A 72 -15.08 5.29 -2.89
CA GLU A 72 -15.46 6.67 -3.21
C GLU A 72 -14.51 7.26 -4.26
N PRO A 73 -15.01 7.68 -5.44
CA PRO A 73 -14.18 8.23 -6.50
C PRO A 73 -13.35 9.44 -6.03
N GLY A 74 -12.05 9.39 -6.30
CA GLY A 74 -11.13 10.46 -5.93
C GLY A 74 -10.63 10.43 -4.48
N PHE A 75 -10.98 9.39 -3.71
CA PHE A 75 -10.39 9.11 -2.40
C PHE A 75 -9.69 7.74 -2.46
N PRO A 76 -8.35 7.71 -2.60
CA PRO A 76 -7.63 6.44 -2.66
C PRO A 76 -7.69 5.71 -1.30
N GLY A 77 -7.55 4.39 -1.36
CA GLY A 77 -7.27 3.61 -0.17
C GLY A 77 -5.84 3.78 0.29
N VAL A 78 -5.66 3.85 1.61
CA VAL A 78 -4.37 4.01 2.27
C VAL A 78 -3.98 2.69 2.90
N TYR A 79 -2.78 2.22 2.57
CA TYR A 79 -2.23 0.96 3.02
C TYR A 79 -0.89 1.20 3.71
N THR A 80 -0.60 0.49 4.78
CA THR A 80 0.73 0.47 5.40
C THR A 80 1.71 -0.20 4.44
N ARG A 81 2.86 0.41 4.15
CA ARG A 81 3.89 -0.14 3.27
C ARG A 81 4.71 -1.18 4.02
N VAL A 82 4.55 -2.46 3.68
CA VAL A 82 5.21 -3.57 4.41
C VAL A 82 6.73 -3.45 4.37
N SER A 83 7.31 -3.03 3.25
CA SER A 83 8.76 -2.86 3.11
C SER A 83 9.36 -1.86 4.10
N SER A 84 8.59 -0.86 4.58
CA SER A 84 9.05 0.08 5.60
C SER A 84 9.15 -0.52 7.01
N TYR A 85 8.50 -1.66 7.25
CA TYR A 85 8.45 -2.32 8.57
C TYR A 85 9.21 -3.65 8.62
N MET A 86 9.90 -4.05 7.55
CA MET A 86 10.57 -5.36 7.49
C MET A 86 11.55 -5.61 8.64
N ALA A 87 12.30 -4.59 9.07
CA ALA A 87 13.19 -4.74 10.22
C ALA A 87 12.45 -5.03 11.53
N TRP A 88 11.27 -4.42 11.74
CA TRP A 88 10.42 -4.73 12.89
C TRP A 88 9.81 -6.13 12.75
N ILE A 89 9.29 -6.47 11.56
CA ILE A 89 8.69 -7.79 11.29
C ILE A 89 9.70 -8.91 11.58
N LEU A 90 10.90 -8.83 11.00
CA LEU A 90 11.94 -9.85 11.17
C LEU A 90 12.35 -10.01 12.64
N ARG A 91 12.51 -8.89 13.38
CA ARG A 91 12.82 -8.94 14.82
C ARG A 91 11.74 -9.58 15.68
N ASN A 92 10.49 -9.66 15.21
CA ASN A 92 9.36 -10.23 15.96
C ASN A 92 8.86 -11.55 15.36
N MET A 93 9.63 -12.16 14.44
CA MET A 93 9.35 -13.47 13.85
C MET A 93 10.26 -14.58 14.39
N GLU A 94 11.31 -14.22 15.12
CA GLU A 94 12.22 -15.17 15.76
C GLU A 94 11.62 -15.59 17.11
N ASP A 95 10.93 -16.73 17.12
CA ASP A 95 10.62 -17.53 18.32
C ASP A 95 11.68 -18.62 18.52
#